data_AF-A0A964U228-F1
#
_entry.id   AF-A0A964U228-F1
#
_cell.length_a   1.000
_cell.length_b   1.000
_cell.length_c   1.000
_cell.angle_alpha   90.00
_cell.angle_beta   90.00
_cell.angle_gamma   90.00
#
_symmetry.space_group_name_H-M   'P 1'
#
loop_
_entity.id
_entity.type
_entity.pdbx_description
1 polymer ?
#
loop_
_entity_poly.entity_id
_entity_poly.type
_entity_poly.pdbx_seq_one_letter_code
_entity_poly.pdbx_strand_id
1 'polypeptide(L)'
;MTGRGAARLADIATYVGALALALVFLMPVFWLVSLALRTPAEVFLGAARFIPDNPTLDNFRQILTDRSFGVYLWNGMKLCALGALGALIVATPAAYIFSRRPFVGAGPLMVGILTVQMISPLIILIPLYRYMERLGLLESHAAAAG
;
A
#
# COMPACT_ATOMS: atom_id res chain seq x y z
N MET A 1 46.96 -5.50 16.13
CA MET A 1 45.78 -5.82 16.98
C MET A 1 44.78 -4.65 17.11
N THR A 2 44.81 -3.64 16.23
CA THR A 2 44.07 -2.36 16.39
C THR A 2 42.78 -2.22 15.55
N GLY A 3 42.31 -3.27 14.86
CA GLY A 3 41.13 -3.19 13.99
C GLY A 3 39.76 -3.38 14.65
N ARG A 4 39.70 -3.85 15.91
CA ARG A 4 38.42 -4.22 16.56
C ARG A 4 37.66 -3.04 17.17
N GLY A 5 38.34 -1.96 17.57
CA GLY A 5 37.72 -0.77 18.16
C GLY A 5 37.01 0.10 17.13
N ALA A 6 37.64 0.31 15.97
CA ALA A 6 37.06 1.06 14.85
C ALA A 6 35.83 0.34 14.26
N ALA A 7 35.86 -1.00 14.17
CA ALA A 7 34.71 -1.79 13.73
C ALA A 7 33.50 -1.64 14.67
N ARG A 8 33.71 -1.69 15.99
CA ARG A 8 32.62 -1.53 16.97
C ARG A 8 32.01 -0.12 16.96
N LEU A 9 32.81 0.92 16.76
CA LEU A 9 32.32 2.29 16.64
C LEU A 9 31.49 2.49 15.36
N ALA A 10 31.92 1.88 14.25
CA ALA A 10 31.17 1.88 13.00
C ALA A 10 29.82 1.16 13.18
N ASP A 11 29.80 -0.02 13.81
CA ASP A 11 28.57 -0.75 14.09
C ASP A 11 27.60 0.07 14.95
N ILE A 12 28.09 0.69 16.04
CA ILE A 12 27.26 1.55 16.91
C ILE A 12 26.70 2.73 16.12
N ALA A 13 27.50 3.39 15.29
CA ALA A 13 27.02 4.49 14.45
C ALA A 13 25.95 4.03 13.45
N THR A 14 26.11 2.85 12.84
CA THR A 14 25.09 2.24 11.97
C THR A 14 23.81 1.93 12.74
N TYR A 15 23.89 1.34 13.94
CA TYR A 15 22.70 1.04 14.75
C TYR A 15 21.98 2.30 15.22
N VAL A 16 22.71 3.33 15.65
CA VAL A 16 22.13 4.62 16.05
C VAL A 16 21.48 5.31 14.84
N GLY A 17 22.13 5.29 13.68
CA GLY A 17 21.56 5.83 12.44
C GLY A 17 20.30 5.08 12.02
N ALA A 18 20.30 3.75 12.08
CA ALA A 18 19.13 2.92 11.78
C ALA A 18 17.98 3.17 12.77
N LEU A 19 18.28 3.33 14.06
CA LEU A 19 17.28 3.66 15.08
C LEU A 19 16.67 5.03 14.84
N ALA A 20 17.49 6.05 14.56
CA ALA A 20 17.00 7.39 14.25
C ALA A 20 16.09 7.39 13.02
N LEU A 21 16.49 6.67 11.95
CA LEU A 21 15.68 6.52 10.75
C LEU A 21 14.35 5.81 11.05
N ALA A 22 14.39 4.72 11.83
CA ALA A 22 13.19 4.00 12.23
C ALA A 22 12.21 4.89 12.99
N LEU A 23 12.69 5.74 13.91
CA LEU A 23 11.84 6.70 14.63
C LEU A 23 11.18 7.73 13.70
N VAL A 24 11.90 8.21 12.68
CA VAL A 24 11.33 9.12 11.68
C VAL A 24 10.21 8.45 10.88
N PHE A 25 10.40 7.19 10.46
CA PHE A 25 9.36 6.43 9.74
C PHE A 25 8.18 6.02 10.63
N LEU A 26 8.40 5.84 11.94
CA LEU A 26 7.35 5.52 12.90
C LEU A 26 6.53 6.75 13.32
N MET A 27 7.08 7.96 13.20
CA MET A 27 6.39 9.21 13.54
C MET A 27 4.98 9.33 12.92
N PRO A 28 4.76 9.14 11.59
CA PRO A 28 3.42 9.19 11.02
C PRO A 28 2.50 8.07 11.53
N VAL A 29 3.04 6.90 11.89
CA VAL A 29 2.25 5.81 12.47
C VAL A 29 1.76 6.21 13.86
N PHE A 30 2.63 6.76 14.71
CA PHE A 30 2.24 7.29 16.02
C PHE A 30 1.19 8.41 15.89
N TRP A 31 1.33 9.26 14.87
CA TRP A 31 0.34 10.28 14.57
C TRP A 31 -1.03 9.69 14.21
N LEU A 32 -1.07 8.67 13.36
CA LEU A 32 -2.30 7.98 12.99
C LEU A 32 -2.97 7.31 14.18
N VAL A 33 -2.19 6.68 15.07
CA VAL A 33 -2.71 6.07 16.31
C VAL A 33 -3.29 7.14 17.23
N SER A 34 -2.61 8.28 17.39
CA SER A 34 -3.11 9.42 18.14
C SER A 34 -4.43 9.92 17.57
N LEU A 35 -4.51 10.09 16.24
CA LEU A 35 -5.72 10.55 15.55
C LEU A 35 -6.90 9.58 15.74
N ALA A 36 -6.65 8.28 15.72
CA ALA A 36 -7.67 7.26 15.94
C ALA A 36 -8.29 7.31 17.36
N LEU A 37 -7.58 7.87 18.33
CA LEU A 37 -8.02 7.99 19.72
C LEU A 37 -8.62 9.37 20.06
N ARG A 38 -8.62 10.33 19.12
CA ARG A 38 -9.17 11.68 19.35
C ARG A 38 -10.67 11.73 19.19
N THR A 39 -11.32 12.65 19.90
CA THR A 39 -12.73 12.98 19.64
C THR A 39 -12.87 13.74 18.31
N PRO A 40 -14.04 13.69 17.64
CA PRO A 40 -14.25 14.44 16.39
C PRO A 40 -13.95 15.94 16.54
N ALA A 41 -14.31 16.53 17.68
CA ALA A 41 -14.03 17.94 17.98
C ALA A 41 -12.51 18.23 18.01
N GLU A 42 -11.69 17.35 18.61
CA GLU A 42 -10.23 17.50 18.66
C GLU A 42 -9.56 17.34 17.28
N VAL A 43 -10.19 16.58 16.36
CA VAL A 43 -9.71 16.45 14.98
C VAL A 43 -9.93 17.76 14.20
N PHE A 44 -11.11 18.38 14.32
CA PHE A 44 -11.44 19.62 13.60
C PHE A 44 -10.77 20.86 14.16
N LEU A 45 -10.46 20.90 15.46
CA LEU A 45 -9.76 22.01 16.10
C LEU A 45 -8.28 22.11 15.71
N GLY A 46 -7.76 21.18 14.89
CA GLY A 46 -6.42 21.26 14.32
C GLY A 46 -5.30 21.21 15.36
N ALA A 47 -5.56 20.72 16.56
CA ALA A 47 -4.56 20.62 17.61
C ALA A 47 -3.44 19.70 17.12
N ALA A 48 -2.30 20.28 16.77
CA ALA A 48 -1.13 19.56 16.28
C ALA A 48 -0.40 18.83 17.44
N ARG A 49 -1.13 18.04 18.23
CA ARG A 49 -0.64 17.42 19.46
C ARG A 49 -0.41 15.94 19.28
N PHE A 50 0.77 15.43 19.58
CA PHE A 50 1.03 13.99 19.46
C PHE A 50 0.20 13.14 20.45
N ILE A 51 -0.23 13.71 21.57
CA ILE A 51 -1.02 13.03 22.61
C ILE A 51 -2.41 13.70 22.69
N PRO A 52 -3.52 12.94 22.63
CA PRO A 52 -4.87 13.48 22.76
C PRO A 52 -5.17 13.90 24.20
N ASP A 53 -5.99 14.94 24.38
CA ASP A 53 -6.41 15.42 25.71
C ASP A 53 -7.43 14.46 26.33
N ASN A 54 -8.34 13.90 25.50
CA ASN A 54 -9.32 12.90 25.92
C ASN A 54 -9.21 11.66 25.01
N PRO A 55 -8.31 10.70 25.30
CA PRO A 55 -8.24 9.46 24.53
C PRO A 55 -9.55 8.68 24.68
N THR A 56 -10.22 8.39 23.56
CA THR A 56 -11.44 7.58 23.54
C THR A 56 -11.32 6.41 22.56
N LEU A 57 -12.09 5.35 22.84
CA LEU A 57 -12.22 4.18 21.95
C LEU A 57 -13.52 4.23 21.13
N ASP A 58 -14.24 5.35 21.16
CA ASP A 58 -15.54 5.48 20.51
C ASP A 58 -15.43 5.37 18.98
N ASN A 59 -14.36 5.89 18.37
CA ASN A 59 -14.12 5.74 16.94
C ASN A 59 -14.02 4.27 16.52
N PHE A 60 -13.33 3.44 17.33
CA PHE A 60 -13.23 2.00 17.09
C PHE A 60 -14.58 1.32 17.29
N ARG A 61 -15.31 1.66 18.36
CA ARG A 61 -16.64 1.12 18.59
C ARG A 61 -17.59 1.44 17.44
N GLN A 62 -17.61 2.70 16.99
CA GLN A 62 -18.45 3.17 15.89
C GLN A 62 -18.20 2.37 14.62
N ILE A 63 -16.94 2.22 14.22
CA ILE A 63 -16.56 1.47 13.01
C ILE A 63 -16.87 -0.03 13.15
N LEU A 64 -16.61 -0.62 14.32
CA LEU A 64 -16.86 -2.04 14.56
C LEU A 64 -18.35 -2.38 14.66
N THR A 65 -19.20 -1.42 15.05
CA THR A 65 -20.66 -1.56 15.03
C THR A 65 -21.29 -1.23 13.69
N ASP A 66 -20.53 -0.59 12.79
CA ASP A 66 -20.99 -0.29 11.44
C ASP A 66 -21.05 -1.57 10.60
N ARG A 67 -22.26 -1.92 10.15
CA ARG A 67 -22.51 -3.11 9.33
C ARG A 67 -21.79 -3.03 7.98
N SER A 68 -21.61 -1.84 7.43
CA SER A 68 -20.97 -1.60 6.15
C SER A 68 -19.45 -1.78 6.21
N PHE A 69 -18.84 -1.56 7.38
CA PHE A 69 -17.39 -1.69 7.54
C PHE A 69 -16.90 -3.11 7.20
N GLY A 70 -17.61 -4.14 7.69
CA GLY A 70 -17.27 -5.53 7.38
C GLY A 70 -17.39 -5.85 5.89
N VAL A 71 -18.38 -5.27 5.20
CA VAL A 71 -18.56 -5.43 3.75
C VAL A 71 -17.42 -4.76 2.99
N TYR A 72 -17.04 -3.53 3.34
CA TYR A 72 -15.92 -2.83 2.70
C TYR A 72 -14.59 -3.55 2.92
N LEU A 73 -14.34 -4.05 4.13
CA LEU A 73 -13.14 -4.81 4.45
C LEU A 73 -13.08 -6.10 3.62
N TRP A 74 -14.19 -6.84 3.53
CA TRP A 74 -14.28 -8.07 2.75
C TRP A 74 -14.11 -7.84 1.26
N ASN A 75 -14.74 -6.79 0.71
CA ASN A 75 -14.61 -6.43 -0.70
C ASN A 75 -13.16 -6.02 -1.04
N GLY A 76 -12.51 -5.23 -0.19
CA GLY A 76 -11.10 -4.88 -0.35
C GLY A 76 -10.19 -6.10 -0.32
N MET A 77 -10.36 -6.98 0.66
CA MET A 77 -9.56 -8.21 0.76
C MET A 77 -9.75 -9.13 -0.44
N LYS A 78 -11.00 -9.34 -0.89
CA LYS A 78 -11.31 -10.11 -2.10
C LYS A 78 -10.62 -9.52 -3.33
N LEU A 79 -10.74 -8.20 -3.52
CA LEU A 79 -10.16 -7.51 -4.66
C LEU A 79 -8.63 -7.64 -4.68
N CYS A 80 -7.97 -7.41 -3.54
CA CYS A 80 -6.53 -7.56 -3.40
C CYS A 80 -6.07 -9.01 -3.63
N ALA A 81 -6.76 -9.99 -3.05
CA ALA A 81 -6.40 -11.40 -3.18
C ALA A 81 -6.57 -11.90 -4.62
N LEU A 82 -7.70 -11.62 -5.25
CA LEU A 82 -7.96 -12.00 -6.64
C LEU A 82 -6.99 -11.28 -7.61
N GLY A 83 -6.73 -9.99 -7.37
CA GLY A 83 -5.75 -9.23 -8.16
C GLY A 83 -4.34 -9.79 -8.04
N ALA A 84 -3.88 -10.10 -6.82
CA ALA A 84 -2.56 -10.68 -6.59
C ALA A 84 -2.43 -12.08 -7.21
N LEU A 85 -3.44 -12.94 -7.03
CA LEU A 85 -3.44 -14.28 -7.63
C LEU A 85 -3.46 -14.22 -9.16
N GLY A 86 -4.30 -13.36 -9.75
CA GLY A 86 -4.34 -13.15 -11.19
C GLY A 86 -2.99 -12.65 -11.73
N ALA A 87 -2.38 -11.69 -11.05
CA ALA A 87 -1.04 -11.19 -11.40
C ALA A 87 0.01 -12.31 -11.31
N LEU A 88 0.00 -13.14 -10.26
CA LEU A 88 0.93 -14.27 -10.11
C LEU A 88 0.77 -15.30 -11.23
N ILE A 89 -0.46 -15.67 -11.59
CA ILE A 89 -0.74 -16.67 -12.63
C ILE A 89 -0.16 -16.24 -13.98
N VAL A 90 -0.19 -14.94 -14.30
CA VAL A 90 0.32 -14.41 -15.58
C VAL A 90 1.81 -14.07 -15.50
N ALA A 91 2.24 -13.39 -14.43
CA ALA A 91 3.60 -12.89 -14.29
C ALA A 91 4.62 -14.00 -14.03
N THR A 92 4.27 -15.05 -13.28
CA THR A 92 5.19 -16.16 -12.97
C THR A 92 5.69 -16.91 -14.22
N PRO A 93 4.82 -17.40 -15.13
CA PRO A 93 5.28 -18.06 -16.36
C PRO A 93 6.01 -17.09 -17.29
N ALA A 94 5.55 -15.83 -17.40
CA ALA A 94 6.25 -14.82 -18.18
C ALA A 94 7.69 -14.62 -17.67
N ALA A 95 7.85 -14.35 -16.37
CA ALA A 95 9.15 -14.17 -15.74
C ALA A 95 10.05 -15.42 -15.87
N TYR A 96 9.47 -16.62 -15.80
CA TYR A 96 10.22 -17.87 -16.00
C TYR A 96 10.80 -17.97 -17.42
N ILE A 97 10.01 -17.66 -18.45
CA ILE A 97 10.49 -17.71 -19.84
C ILE A 97 11.57 -16.64 -20.06
N PHE A 98 11.34 -15.40 -19.62
CA PHE A 98 12.33 -14.33 -19.75
C PHE A 98 13.65 -14.61 -19.03
N SER A 99 13.63 -15.32 -17.89
CA SER A 99 14.83 -15.60 -17.10
C SER A 99 15.59 -16.85 -17.55
N ARG A 100 14.90 -17.88 -18.07
CA ARG A 100 15.51 -19.20 -18.37
C ARG A 100 15.70 -19.45 -19.87
N ARG A 101 14.96 -18.78 -20.75
CA ARG A 101 15.01 -19.04 -22.19
C ARG A 101 15.43 -17.78 -22.94
N PRO A 102 16.64 -17.74 -23.54
CA PRO A 102 16.94 -16.71 -24.52
C PRO A 102 16.13 -17.00 -25.78
N PHE A 103 15.14 -16.15 -26.08
CA PHE A 103 14.33 -16.25 -27.30
C PHE A 103 14.50 -15.00 -28.17
N VAL A 104 14.29 -15.16 -29.48
CA VAL A 104 14.38 -14.06 -30.45
C VAL A 104 13.26 -13.06 -30.17
N GLY A 105 13.63 -11.81 -29.85
CA GLY A 105 12.69 -10.75 -29.50
C GLY A 105 12.55 -10.45 -28.00
N ALA A 106 13.28 -11.15 -27.12
CA ALA A 106 13.21 -10.92 -25.67
C ALA A 106 13.57 -9.48 -25.25
N GLY A 107 14.58 -8.86 -25.90
CA GLY A 107 15.00 -7.48 -25.63
C GLY A 107 13.90 -6.45 -25.94
N PRO A 108 13.39 -6.37 -27.18
CA PRO A 108 12.29 -5.45 -27.52
C PRO A 108 11.03 -5.65 -26.67
N LEU A 109 10.67 -6.89 -26.34
CA LEU A 109 9.52 -7.19 -25.49
C LEU A 109 9.71 -6.67 -24.07
N MET A 110 10.90 -6.84 -23.48
CA MET A 110 11.22 -6.31 -22.16
C MET A 110 11.14 -4.77 -22.15
N VAL A 111 11.70 -4.10 -23.16
CA VAL A 111 11.61 -2.64 -23.31
C VAL A 111 10.16 -2.20 -23.48
N GLY A 112 9.34 -2.95 -24.22
CA GLY A 112 7.91 -2.68 -24.36
C GLY A 112 7.16 -2.74 -23.03
N ILE A 113 7.41 -3.78 -22.22
CA ILE A 113 6.80 -3.93 -20.88
C ILE A 113 7.21 -2.75 -19.98
N LEU A 114 8.50 -2.39 -19.96
CA LEU A 114 8.99 -1.27 -19.16
C LEU A 114 8.36 0.05 -19.61
N THR A 115 8.25 0.28 -20.93
CA THR A 115 7.59 1.47 -21.49
C THR A 115 6.15 1.59 -21.00
N VAL A 116 5.39 0.49 -20.99
CA VAL A 116 4.01 0.48 -20.49
C VAL A 116 3.95 0.75 -18.98
N GLN A 117 4.90 0.23 -18.19
CA GLN A 117 4.97 0.49 -16.74
C GLN A 117 5.32 1.95 -16.39
N MET A 118 6.01 2.67 -17.30
CA MET A 118 6.31 4.09 -17.12
C MET A 118 5.11 5.00 -17.39
N ILE A 119 4.07 4.50 -18.06
CA ILE A 119 2.86 5.27 -18.27
C ILE A 119 2.17 5.49 -16.93
N SER A 120 1.86 6.74 -16.62
CA SER A 120 1.17 7.08 -15.38
C SER A 120 -0.23 6.43 -15.32
N PRO A 121 -0.59 5.76 -14.21
CA PRO A 121 -1.91 5.15 -14.05
C PRO A 121 -3.08 6.14 -14.23
N LEU A 122 -2.87 7.40 -13.88
CA LEU A 122 -3.90 8.44 -14.01
C LEU A 122 -4.33 8.70 -15.46
N ILE A 123 -3.40 8.58 -16.41
CA ILE A 123 -3.69 8.78 -17.85
C ILE A 123 -4.54 7.61 -18.39
N ILE A 124 -4.31 6.40 -17.85
CA ILE A 124 -5.02 5.18 -18.24
C ILE A 124 -6.43 5.13 -17.61
N LEU A 125 -6.66 5.85 -16.51
CA LEU A 125 -7.92 5.78 -15.76
C LEU A 125 -9.14 6.18 -16.59
N ILE A 126 -9.10 7.30 -17.31
CA ILE A 126 -10.24 7.78 -18.14
C ILE A 126 -10.61 6.80 -19.25
N PRO A 127 -9.66 6.34 -20.10
CA PRO A 127 -10.00 5.37 -21.14
C PRO A 127 -10.45 4.04 -20.53
N LEU A 128 -9.82 3.58 -19.44
CA LEU A 128 -10.25 2.37 -18.74
C LEU A 128 -11.70 2.47 -18.25
N TYR A 129 -12.09 3.60 -17.65
CA TYR A 129 -13.47 3.85 -17.25
C TYR A 129 -14.43 3.72 -18.44
N ARG A 130 -14.12 4.35 -19.58
CA ARG A 130 -14.94 4.25 -20.80
C ARG A 130 -15.01 2.82 -21.34
N TYR A 131 -13.93 2.04 -21.22
CA TYR A 131 -13.97 0.62 -21.59
C TYR A 131 -14.88 -0.17 -20.66
N MET A 132 -14.79 0.04 -19.34
CA MET A 132 -15.66 -0.64 -18.38
C MET A 132 -17.13 -0.23 -18.55
N GLU A 133 -17.40 1.02 -18.89
CA GLU A 133 -18.75 1.53 -19.24
C GLU A 133 -19.34 0.78 -20.44
N ARG A 134 -18.58 0.68 -21.53
CA ARG A 134 -19.01 -0.03 -22.74
C ARG A 134 -19.24 -1.52 -22.51
N LEU A 135 -18.49 -2.11 -21.58
CA LEU A 135 -18.64 -3.50 -21.18
C LEU A 135 -19.78 -3.70 -20.16
N GLY A 136 -20.44 -2.63 -19.71
CA GLY A 136 -21.50 -2.69 -18.69
C GLY A 136 -20.99 -3.11 -17.31
N LEU A 137 -19.69 -2.99 -17.05
CA LEU A 137 -19.05 -3.47 -15.83
C LEU A 137 -19.03 -2.43 -14.71
N LEU A 138 -19.45 -1.19 -14.97
CA LEU A 138 -19.48 -0.11 -13.97
C LEU A 138 -20.45 -0.40 -12.82
N GLU A 139 -21.64 -0.94 -13.16
CA GLU A 139 -22.72 -1.23 -12.21
C GLU A 139 -22.84 -2.73 -11.93
N SER A 140 -21.87 -3.54 -12.40
CA SER A 140 -21.89 -4.99 -12.19
C SER A 140 -21.67 -5.32 -10.70
N HIS A 141 -22.58 -6.12 -10.15
CA HIS A 141 -22.64 -6.65 -8.79
C HIS A 141 -21.35 -7.30 -8.22
N ALA A 142 -20.24 -7.32 -8.95
CA ALA A 142 -18.91 -7.59 -8.38
C ALA A 142 -18.42 -6.47 -7.41
N ALA A 143 -19.02 -5.28 -7.45
CA ALA A 143 -18.76 -4.19 -6.49
C ALA A 143 -19.95 -3.83 -5.57
N ALA A 144 -21.20 -4.10 -5.98
CA ALA A 144 -22.42 -3.65 -5.29
C ALA A 144 -23.43 -4.78 -4.93
N ALA A 145 -22.98 -6.03 -4.78
CA ALA A 145 -23.79 -7.06 -4.10
C ALA A 145 -23.36 -7.16 -2.63
N GLY A 146 -23.94 -6.28 -1.83
CA GLY A 146 -23.81 -6.18 -0.37
C GLY A 146 -24.41 -4.88 0.12
#